data_AF-A0A9E0TTI2-F1
#
_entry.id   AF-A0A9E0TTI2-F1
#
_cell.length_a   1.000
_cell.length_b   1.000
_cell.length_c   1.000
_cell.angle_alpha   90.00
_cell.angle_beta   90.00
_cell.angle_gamma   90.00
#
_symmetry.space_group_name_H-M   'P 1'
#
loop_
_entity.id
_entity.type
_entity.pdbx_description
1 polymer ?
#
loop_
_entity_poly.entity_id
_entity_poly.type
_entity_poly.pdbx_seq_one_letter_code
_entity_poly.pdbx_strand_id
1 'polypeptide(L)'
;MELLSPSNFKREKYLQLAHGVILLATLLFCIFWLLVLSLQDREVRLSPRSLPLPSLDYSKIGKGSFAISAKAVSPELEPLVQELVLLGKNTRPDSGILSRIHLGFKSSGAKQELVSGQKLFIAKQGAGFQFSEAATDLSILPLSLTGSDVLLQIETSPDKKEEIILAPSSLFQPAIEEEAYVQSLKKGKMWAPDLFLNQWGGEEYRDLSSKHKVEIDEKIYFLSVGDTLWWDGGEWKIGSSILEDAPLAKLVAVTSKDLKIAVWDSTGYVSSSVVIPLCQGSKASQKAEEVITSVRPRSASEITCQLGKRRVIVKEGDWWVKTDRRWRPLRTAGDLEAFLLHDIQGELFIFEKIESAKGKITLKGRSFDKMRTETEPLSLVVNTEKKPVRKHEPHPASKASMIAKNKIAAPPLQHQNSDGETKP
;
A
#
# COMPACT_ATOMS: atom_id res chain seq x y z
N MET A 1 -28.42 51.31 -55.52
CA MET A 1 -28.96 51.46 -54.15
C MET A 1 -30.17 50.55 -54.05
N GLU A 2 -29.96 49.31 -53.59
CA GLU A 2 -31.07 48.39 -53.35
C GLU A 2 -31.77 48.82 -52.07
N LEU A 3 -33.03 49.26 -52.21
CA LEU A 3 -33.90 49.62 -51.10
C LEU A 3 -34.26 48.32 -50.37
N LEU A 4 -33.48 48.00 -49.33
CA LEU A 4 -33.76 46.88 -48.43
C LEU A 4 -35.16 47.08 -47.82
N SER A 5 -36.07 46.18 -48.17
CA SER A 5 -37.44 46.18 -47.66
C SER A 5 -37.44 46.21 -46.12
N PRO A 6 -38.18 47.14 -45.49
CA PRO A 6 -38.27 47.27 -44.03
C PRO A 6 -38.86 46.01 -43.35
N SER A 7 -39.38 45.04 -44.11
CA SER A 7 -39.81 43.74 -43.59
C SER A 7 -38.65 42.85 -43.12
N ASN A 8 -37.47 42.95 -43.75
CA ASN A 8 -36.33 42.08 -43.43
C ASN A 8 -35.71 42.42 -42.07
N PHE A 9 -35.71 43.71 -41.69
CA PHE A 9 -35.18 44.16 -40.41
C PHE A 9 -35.98 43.64 -39.20
N LYS A 10 -37.31 43.54 -39.35
CA LYS A 10 -38.16 42.93 -38.31
C LYS A 10 -37.86 41.44 -38.17
N ARG A 11 -37.71 40.73 -39.29
CA ARG A 11 -37.42 39.29 -39.30
C ARG A 11 -36.08 38.96 -38.63
N GLU A 12 -35.05 39.76 -38.88
CA GLU A 12 -33.73 39.59 -38.29
C GLU A 12 -33.76 39.80 -36.76
N LYS A 13 -34.49 40.82 -36.28
CA LYS A 13 -34.68 41.02 -34.83
C LYS A 13 -35.42 39.87 -34.16
N TYR A 14 -36.47 39.33 -34.79
CA TYR A 14 -37.17 38.15 -34.27
C TYR A 14 -36.27 36.92 -34.26
N LEU A 15 -35.42 36.76 -35.28
CA LEU A 15 -34.47 35.65 -35.35
C LEU A 15 -33.42 35.75 -34.22
N GLN A 16 -32.87 36.93 -33.98
CA GLN A 16 -31.92 37.16 -32.87
C GLN A 16 -32.57 36.91 -31.51
N LEU A 17 -33.81 37.36 -31.32
CA LEU A 17 -34.55 37.14 -30.08
C LEU A 17 -34.84 35.65 -29.86
N ALA A 18 -35.22 34.91 -30.92
CA ALA A 18 -35.42 33.48 -30.86
C ALA A 18 -34.13 32.71 -30.50
N HIS A 19 -32.99 33.07 -31.08
CA HIS A 19 -31.69 32.47 -30.72
C HIS A 19 -31.33 32.75 -29.25
N GLY A 20 -31.59 33.96 -28.76
CA GLY A 20 -31.38 34.31 -27.35
C GLY A 20 -32.23 33.46 -26.40
N VAL A 21 -33.50 33.22 -26.73
CA VAL A 21 -34.40 32.36 -25.94
C VAL A 21 -33.93 30.91 -25.94
N ILE A 22 -33.48 30.37 -27.07
CA ILE A 22 -32.97 28.99 -27.18
C ILE A 22 -31.68 28.80 -26.35
N LEU A 23 -30.76 29.76 -26.41
CA LEU A 23 -29.52 29.74 -25.61
C LEU A 23 -29.82 29.80 -24.11
N LEU A 24 -30.79 30.61 -23.69
CA LEU A 24 -31.19 30.69 -22.29
C LEU A 24 -31.84 29.38 -21.80
N ALA A 25 -32.70 28.77 -22.62
CA ALA A 25 -33.35 27.51 -22.29
C ALA A 25 -32.34 26.35 -22.17
N THR A 26 -31.35 26.28 -23.06
CA THR A 26 -30.27 25.27 -23.00
C THR A 26 -29.38 25.47 -21.78
N LEU A 27 -29.03 26.70 -21.43
CA LEU A 27 -28.26 27.00 -20.20
C LEU A 27 -29.02 26.54 -18.95
N LEU A 28 -30.32 26.85 -18.85
CA LEU A 28 -31.16 26.43 -17.72
C LEU A 28 -31.29 24.90 -17.64
N PHE A 29 -31.40 24.21 -18.77
CA PHE A 29 -31.41 22.74 -18.82
C PHE A 29 -30.09 22.13 -18.33
N CYS A 30 -28.94 22.70 -18.71
CA CYS A 30 -27.64 22.27 -18.22
C CYS A 30 -27.48 22.51 -16.70
N ILE A 31 -27.91 23.66 -16.19
CA ILE A 31 -27.88 23.96 -14.75
C ILE A 31 -28.79 23.00 -13.99
N PHE A 32 -29.99 22.73 -14.50
CA PHE A 32 -30.91 21.77 -13.90
C PHE A 32 -30.29 20.37 -13.84
N TRP A 33 -29.68 19.88 -14.92
CA TRP A 33 -29.01 18.58 -14.92
C TRP A 33 -27.80 18.51 -14.01
N LEU A 34 -26.99 19.58 -13.91
CA LEU A 34 -25.88 19.65 -12.93
C LEU A 34 -26.41 19.64 -11.49
N LEU A 35 -27.55 20.26 -11.22
CA LEU A 35 -28.21 20.18 -9.92
C LEU A 35 -28.74 18.77 -9.65
N VAL A 36 -29.36 18.10 -10.63
CA VAL A 36 -29.81 16.71 -10.49
C VAL A 36 -28.62 15.78 -10.25
N LEU A 37 -27.53 15.93 -10.99
CA LEU A 37 -26.32 15.11 -10.82
C LEU A 37 -25.65 15.37 -9.45
N SER A 38 -25.59 16.63 -8.99
CA SER A 38 -25.06 16.95 -7.64
C SER A 38 -25.97 16.48 -6.51
N LEU A 39 -27.27 16.32 -6.76
CA LEU A 39 -28.22 15.70 -5.82
C LEU A 39 -28.16 14.17 -5.86
N GLN A 40 -27.84 13.56 -7.01
CA GLN A 40 -27.62 12.11 -7.13
C GLN A 40 -26.32 11.66 -6.46
N ASP A 41 -25.25 12.48 -6.50
CA ASP A 41 -24.00 12.20 -5.75
C ASP A 41 -24.19 12.34 -4.23
N ARG A 42 -25.36 12.85 -3.83
CA ARG A 42 -25.89 12.75 -2.48
C ARG A 42 -26.70 11.46 -2.30
N GLU A 43 -26.20 10.36 -2.87
CA GLU A 43 -26.49 9.02 -2.36
C GLU A 43 -26.18 9.04 -0.86
N VAL A 44 -27.23 9.27 -0.08
CA VAL A 44 -27.74 8.21 0.75
C VAL A 44 -26.58 7.56 1.51
N ARG A 45 -25.94 8.38 2.36
CA ARG A 45 -25.54 7.91 3.68
C ARG A 45 -26.83 7.45 4.36
N LEU A 46 -27.32 6.27 3.98
CA LEU A 46 -27.99 5.39 4.92
C LEU A 46 -26.95 5.28 6.03
N SER A 47 -27.14 6.04 7.11
CA SER A 47 -26.86 5.46 8.42
C SER A 47 -27.39 4.05 8.31
N PRO A 48 -26.56 3.00 8.43
CA PRO A 48 -27.07 1.66 8.46
C PRO A 48 -27.97 1.63 9.69
N ARG A 49 -29.26 1.91 9.46
CA ARG A 49 -30.33 1.48 10.31
C ARG A 49 -30.34 0.00 10.02
N SER A 50 -29.38 -0.70 10.61
CA SER A 50 -29.46 -2.12 10.83
C SER A 50 -30.74 -2.29 11.63
N LEU A 51 -31.87 -2.42 10.92
CA LEU A 51 -32.86 -3.38 11.34
C LEU A 51 -32.02 -4.61 11.63
N PRO A 52 -31.89 -5.04 12.90
CA PRO A 52 -31.17 -6.26 13.18
C PRO A 52 -31.92 -7.32 12.39
N LEU A 53 -31.38 -7.69 11.23
CA LEU A 53 -31.74 -8.94 10.61
C LEU A 53 -31.60 -9.93 11.76
N PRO A 54 -32.67 -10.66 12.11
CA PRO A 54 -32.59 -11.63 13.19
C PRO A 54 -31.33 -12.42 12.91
N SER A 55 -30.36 -12.36 13.85
CA SER A 55 -29.09 -13.04 13.69
C SER A 55 -29.44 -14.51 13.63
N LEU A 56 -29.62 -15.01 12.41
CA LEU A 56 -29.81 -16.41 12.14
C LEU A 56 -28.50 -17.02 12.60
N ASP A 57 -28.58 -17.60 13.78
CA ASP A 57 -27.49 -18.37 14.35
C ASP A 57 -27.31 -19.56 13.41
N TYR A 58 -26.40 -19.42 12.43
CA TYR A 58 -26.10 -20.43 11.44
C TYR A 58 -25.67 -21.76 12.10
N SER A 59 -25.25 -21.73 13.38
CA SER A 59 -24.98 -22.94 14.17
C SER A 59 -26.24 -23.73 14.57
N LYS A 60 -27.43 -23.16 14.39
CA LYS A 60 -28.75 -23.79 14.57
C LYS A 60 -29.41 -24.21 13.25
N ILE A 61 -28.95 -23.69 12.11
CA ILE A 61 -29.36 -24.19 10.80
C ILE A 61 -28.79 -25.61 10.67
N GLY A 62 -29.66 -26.60 10.47
CA GLY A 62 -29.27 -28.01 10.49
C GLY A 62 -29.42 -28.71 11.86
N LYS A 63 -29.98 -28.06 12.89
CA LYS A 63 -30.38 -28.70 14.16
C LYS A 63 -31.92 -28.69 14.32
N GLY A 64 -32.47 -29.69 15.00
CA GLY A 64 -33.92 -29.82 15.23
C GLY A 64 -34.69 -30.47 14.07
N SER A 65 -35.99 -30.19 13.95
CA SER A 65 -36.89 -30.85 12.97
C SER A 65 -36.58 -30.53 11.50
N PHE A 66 -35.71 -29.55 11.24
CA PHE A 66 -35.18 -29.21 9.91
C PHE A 66 -33.68 -29.56 9.80
N ALA A 67 -33.15 -30.38 10.69
CA ALA A 67 -31.82 -30.94 10.56
C ALA A 67 -31.77 -31.77 9.27
N ILE A 68 -30.96 -31.31 8.32
CA ILE A 68 -30.52 -32.17 7.23
C ILE A 68 -29.69 -33.24 7.92
N SER A 69 -30.31 -34.40 8.17
CA SER A 69 -29.62 -35.54 8.76
C SER A 69 -28.46 -35.84 7.84
N ALA A 70 -27.23 -35.60 8.31
CA ALA A 70 -26.03 -36.00 7.59
C ALA A 70 -26.22 -37.48 7.23
N LYS A 71 -26.28 -37.78 5.94
CA LYS A 71 -26.52 -39.14 5.46
C LYS A 71 -25.45 -40.01 6.10
N ALA A 72 -25.87 -40.92 6.99
CA ALA A 72 -24.93 -41.77 7.70
C ALA A 72 -24.13 -42.55 6.64
N VAL A 73 -22.81 -42.48 6.76
CA VAL A 73 -21.89 -43.27 5.93
C VAL A 73 -22.23 -44.73 6.16
N SER A 74 -22.25 -45.54 5.10
CA SER A 74 -22.51 -46.96 5.29
C SER A 74 -21.43 -47.60 6.17
N PRO A 75 -21.78 -48.58 7.02
CA PRO A 75 -20.84 -49.23 7.94
C PRO A 75 -19.67 -49.93 7.22
N GLU A 76 -19.84 -50.24 5.94
CA GLU A 76 -18.79 -50.79 5.07
C GLU A 76 -17.67 -49.78 4.76
N LEU A 77 -18.02 -48.49 4.67
CA LEU A 77 -17.11 -47.39 4.33
C LEU A 77 -16.53 -46.67 5.54
N GLU A 78 -17.11 -46.87 6.72
CA GLU A 78 -16.64 -46.26 7.96
C GLU A 78 -15.13 -46.50 8.23
N PRO A 79 -14.55 -47.71 8.03
CA PRO A 79 -13.11 -47.91 8.20
C PRO A 79 -12.26 -47.09 7.23
N LEU A 80 -12.72 -46.90 5.99
CA LEU A 80 -12.02 -46.09 4.99
C LEU A 80 -12.00 -44.62 5.41
N VAL A 81 -13.13 -44.11 5.88
CA VAL A 81 -13.28 -42.71 6.31
C VAL A 81 -12.44 -42.40 7.54
N GLN A 82 -12.33 -43.36 8.47
CA GLN A 82 -11.47 -43.24 9.64
C GLN A 82 -9.98 -43.22 9.28
N GLU A 83 -9.60 -43.94 8.21
CA GLU A 83 -8.23 -44.03 7.70
C GLU A 83 -7.82 -42.86 6.81
N LEU A 84 -8.74 -42.32 6.02
CA LEU A 84 -8.48 -41.28 5.05
C LEU A 84 -8.33 -39.91 5.73
N VAL A 85 -7.33 -39.15 5.29
CA VAL A 85 -6.99 -37.84 5.85
C VAL A 85 -6.76 -36.84 4.73
N LEU A 86 -7.38 -35.67 4.87
CA LEU A 86 -7.03 -34.51 4.07
C LEU A 86 -5.78 -33.86 4.67
N LEU A 87 -4.66 -34.02 3.98
CA LEU A 87 -3.37 -33.43 4.39
C LEU A 87 -3.34 -31.94 4.09
N GLY A 88 -3.95 -31.54 2.97
CA GLY A 88 -4.08 -30.13 2.62
C GLY A 88 -4.79 -29.93 1.30
N LYS A 89 -5.22 -28.70 1.08
CA LYS A 89 -5.77 -28.23 -0.18
C LYS A 89 -5.03 -26.97 -0.55
N ASN A 90 -4.53 -26.91 -1.78
CA ASN A 90 -3.85 -25.72 -2.25
C ASN A 90 -4.90 -24.60 -2.41
N THR A 91 -4.79 -23.58 -1.55
CA THR A 91 -5.69 -22.43 -1.51
C THR A 91 -5.02 -21.15 -1.95
N ARG A 92 -3.82 -21.25 -2.54
CA ARG A 92 -3.11 -20.10 -3.07
C ARG A 92 -3.92 -19.41 -4.16
N PRO A 93 -3.94 -18.06 -4.21
CA PRO A 93 -4.64 -17.32 -5.25
C PRO A 93 -4.07 -17.54 -6.65
N ASP A 94 -2.86 -18.08 -6.78
CA ASP A 94 -2.16 -18.33 -8.04
C ASP A 94 -2.14 -19.80 -8.48
N SER A 95 -2.77 -20.72 -7.74
CA SER A 95 -2.73 -22.16 -8.03
C SER A 95 -3.49 -22.61 -9.29
N GLY A 96 -3.82 -21.68 -10.20
CA GLY A 96 -4.64 -21.95 -11.39
C GLY A 96 -6.11 -22.26 -11.07
N ILE A 97 -6.85 -22.65 -12.12
CA ILE A 97 -8.32 -22.89 -12.04
C ILE A 97 -8.64 -24.16 -11.24
N LEU A 98 -7.75 -25.15 -11.27
CA LEU A 98 -7.99 -26.44 -10.65
C LEU A 98 -7.21 -26.56 -9.34
N SER A 99 -7.92 -26.63 -8.22
CA SER A 99 -7.29 -26.80 -6.90
C SER A 99 -6.59 -28.15 -6.80
N ARG A 100 -5.33 -28.15 -6.36
CA ARG A 100 -4.61 -29.38 -6.00
C ARG A 100 -4.97 -29.78 -4.58
N ILE A 101 -5.20 -31.07 -4.37
CA ILE A 101 -5.64 -31.67 -3.12
C ILE A 101 -4.62 -32.73 -2.73
N HIS A 102 -4.25 -32.78 -1.46
CA HIS A 102 -3.30 -33.74 -0.93
C HIS A 102 -4.02 -34.64 0.07
N LEU A 103 -4.15 -35.92 -0.28
CA LEU A 103 -4.78 -36.94 0.55
C LEU A 103 -3.75 -37.94 1.08
N GLY A 104 -4.06 -38.58 2.20
CA GLY A 104 -3.25 -39.69 2.70
C GLY A 104 -4.03 -40.64 3.60
N PHE A 105 -3.39 -41.76 3.92
CA PHE A 105 -3.93 -42.78 4.84
C PHE A 105 -3.11 -42.81 6.14
N LYS A 106 -3.79 -42.94 7.28
CA LYS A 106 -3.14 -42.97 8.60
C LYS A 106 -2.26 -44.21 8.78
N SER A 107 -2.78 -45.40 8.46
CA SER A 107 -2.10 -46.68 8.71
C SER A 107 -0.91 -46.94 7.79
N SER A 108 -1.09 -46.71 6.48
CA SER A 108 -0.05 -46.97 5.49
C SER A 108 0.94 -45.81 5.33
N GLY A 109 0.58 -44.61 5.79
CA GLY A 109 1.35 -43.39 5.56
C GLY A 109 1.42 -42.98 4.08
N ALA A 110 0.68 -43.66 3.20
CA ALA A 110 0.65 -43.36 1.78
C ALA A 110 0.03 -41.97 1.57
N LYS A 111 0.63 -41.19 0.67
CA LYS A 111 0.22 -39.83 0.34
C LYS A 111 0.09 -39.70 -1.17
N GLN A 112 -0.93 -38.97 -1.62
CA GLN A 112 -1.17 -38.71 -3.03
C GLN A 112 -1.65 -37.28 -3.22
N GLU A 113 -0.95 -36.55 -4.09
CA GLU A 113 -1.42 -35.27 -4.62
C GLU A 113 -2.24 -35.54 -5.89
N LEU A 114 -3.36 -34.83 -6.02
CA LEU A 114 -4.20 -34.90 -7.19
C LEU A 114 -4.93 -33.58 -7.46
N VAL A 115 -5.45 -33.46 -8.67
CA VAL A 115 -6.27 -32.33 -9.08
C VAL A 115 -7.72 -32.58 -8.67
N SER A 116 -8.43 -31.54 -8.20
CA SER A 116 -9.87 -31.61 -7.93
C SER A 116 -10.63 -32.15 -9.14
N GLY A 117 -11.45 -33.17 -8.94
CA GLY A 117 -12.18 -33.87 -10.00
C GLY A 117 -11.41 -35.03 -10.64
N GLN A 118 -10.19 -35.33 -10.20
CA GLN A 118 -9.45 -36.51 -10.64
C GLN A 118 -9.86 -37.74 -9.82
N LYS A 119 -10.31 -38.79 -10.50
CA LYS A 119 -10.69 -40.06 -9.86
C LYS A 119 -9.45 -40.83 -9.38
N LEU A 120 -9.49 -41.33 -8.15
CA LEU A 120 -8.47 -42.21 -7.57
C LEU A 120 -9.06 -43.57 -7.22
N PHE A 121 -8.28 -44.63 -7.46
CA PHE A 121 -8.63 -45.99 -7.10
C PHE A 121 -7.94 -46.39 -5.79
N ILE A 122 -8.63 -47.18 -4.98
CA ILE A 122 -8.16 -47.59 -3.66
C ILE A 122 -8.19 -49.11 -3.59
N ALA A 123 -7.04 -49.72 -3.32
CA ALA A 123 -6.92 -51.14 -3.06
C ALA A 123 -6.92 -51.40 -1.55
N LYS A 124 -7.66 -52.44 -1.13
CA LYS A 124 -7.62 -52.94 0.24
C LYS A 124 -6.48 -53.94 0.37
N GLN A 125 -5.50 -53.66 1.22
CA GLN A 125 -4.38 -54.55 1.51
C GLN A 125 -4.44 -55.01 2.97
N GLY A 126 -4.97 -56.22 3.19
CA GLY A 126 -5.22 -56.75 4.51
C GLY A 126 -6.24 -55.90 5.28
N ALA A 127 -5.81 -55.31 6.40
CA ALA A 127 -6.62 -54.41 7.22
C ALA A 127 -6.53 -52.94 6.79
N GLY A 128 -5.59 -52.58 5.90
CA GLY A 128 -5.33 -51.19 5.51
C GLY A 128 -5.79 -50.86 4.08
N PHE A 129 -5.61 -49.59 3.72
CA PHE A 129 -5.90 -49.05 2.40
C PHE A 129 -4.65 -48.44 1.76
N GLN A 130 -4.55 -48.58 0.44
CA GLN A 130 -3.49 -47.96 -0.37
C GLN A 130 -4.07 -47.41 -1.67
N PHE A 131 -3.49 -46.31 -2.17
CA PHE A 131 -3.79 -45.80 -3.51
C PHE A 131 -3.34 -46.81 -4.58
N SER A 132 -4.15 -46.99 -5.61
CA SER A 132 -3.90 -47.89 -6.74
C SER A 132 -3.95 -47.11 -8.04
N GLU A 133 -3.02 -47.40 -8.96
CA GLU A 133 -3.08 -46.90 -10.34
C GLU A 133 -4.06 -47.71 -11.20
N ALA A 134 -4.26 -48.98 -10.86
CA ALA A 134 -5.21 -49.86 -11.52
C ALA A 134 -6.63 -49.62 -11.00
N ALA A 135 -7.61 -49.75 -11.89
CA ALA A 135 -9.03 -49.64 -11.55
C ALA A 135 -9.43 -50.72 -10.53
N THR A 136 -10.07 -50.29 -9.44
CA THR A 136 -10.58 -51.13 -8.35
C THR A 136 -12.06 -50.86 -8.12
N ASP A 137 -12.75 -51.76 -7.41
CA ASP A 137 -14.17 -51.63 -7.07
C ASP A 137 -14.48 -50.45 -6.13
N LEU A 138 -13.45 -49.94 -5.45
CA LEU A 138 -13.50 -48.77 -4.58
C LEU A 138 -12.74 -47.62 -5.23
N SER A 139 -13.40 -46.48 -5.37
CA SER A 139 -12.77 -45.27 -5.89
C SER A 139 -13.29 -44.02 -5.20
N ILE A 140 -12.47 -42.96 -5.22
CA ILE A 140 -12.81 -41.66 -4.65
C ILE A 140 -12.61 -40.55 -5.68
N LEU A 141 -13.46 -39.54 -5.60
CA LEU A 141 -13.40 -38.34 -6.41
C LEU A 141 -13.45 -37.12 -5.48
N PRO A 142 -12.32 -36.44 -5.24
CA PRO A 142 -12.31 -35.23 -4.43
C PRO A 142 -12.74 -34.03 -5.24
N LEU A 143 -13.63 -33.24 -4.67
CA LEU A 143 -14.20 -32.02 -5.22
C LEU A 143 -13.90 -30.87 -4.26
N SER A 144 -13.24 -29.84 -4.79
CA SER A 144 -12.91 -28.62 -4.05
C SER A 144 -14.19 -27.88 -3.63
N LEU A 145 -14.35 -27.61 -2.33
CA LEU A 145 -15.40 -26.72 -1.81
C LEU A 145 -14.87 -25.30 -1.58
N THR A 146 -15.72 -24.37 -1.14
CA THR A 146 -15.23 -23.05 -0.67
C THR A 146 -14.43 -23.21 0.61
N GLY A 147 -13.25 -22.56 0.70
CA GLY A 147 -12.37 -22.67 1.86
C GLY A 147 -11.41 -23.85 1.76
N SER A 148 -11.07 -24.45 2.90
CA SER A 148 -10.08 -25.54 3.01
C SER A 148 -10.67 -26.94 2.88
N ASP A 149 -12.00 -27.07 2.93
CA ASP A 149 -12.68 -28.35 2.95
C ASP A 149 -12.76 -28.97 1.54
N VAL A 150 -12.88 -30.30 1.52
CA VAL A 150 -13.00 -31.10 0.30
C VAL A 150 -14.18 -32.05 0.42
N LEU A 151 -15.05 -32.05 -0.58
CA LEU A 151 -16.10 -33.05 -0.73
C LEU A 151 -15.51 -34.28 -1.40
N LEU A 152 -15.56 -35.42 -0.75
CA LEU A 152 -15.21 -36.70 -1.31
C LEU A 152 -16.47 -37.45 -1.75
N GLN A 153 -16.53 -37.77 -3.03
CA GLN A 153 -17.49 -38.73 -3.55
C GLN A 153 -16.83 -40.12 -3.61
N ILE A 154 -17.32 -41.04 -2.79
CA ILE A 154 -16.86 -42.43 -2.72
C ILE A 154 -17.80 -43.27 -3.59
N GLU A 155 -17.23 -43.99 -4.55
CA GLU A 155 -17.97 -44.93 -5.39
C GLU A 155 -17.53 -46.36 -5.05
N THR A 156 -18.52 -47.18 -4.69
CA THR A 156 -18.36 -48.62 -4.38
C THR A 156 -19.29 -49.43 -5.25
N SER A 157 -18.75 -50.34 -6.08
CA SER A 157 -19.58 -51.13 -7.03
C SER A 157 -20.39 -50.21 -7.97
N PRO A 158 -21.04 -50.68 -9.06
CA PRO A 158 -21.53 -49.75 -10.10
C PRO A 158 -22.61 -48.74 -9.65
N ASP A 159 -23.31 -48.99 -8.53
CA ASP A 159 -24.53 -48.24 -8.19
C ASP A 159 -24.51 -47.47 -6.86
N LYS A 160 -23.48 -47.59 -6.03
CA LYS A 160 -23.47 -46.97 -4.69
C LYS A 160 -22.48 -45.81 -4.64
N LYS A 161 -23.03 -44.60 -4.53
CA LYS A 161 -22.28 -43.35 -4.33
C LYS A 161 -22.60 -42.75 -2.97
N GLU A 162 -21.54 -42.43 -2.23
CA GLU A 162 -21.62 -41.74 -0.94
C GLU A 162 -20.77 -40.47 -0.97
N GLU A 163 -21.19 -39.46 -0.24
CA GLU A 163 -20.56 -38.14 -0.21
C GLU A 163 -20.19 -37.78 1.22
N ILE A 164 -18.94 -37.35 1.40
CA ILE A 164 -18.38 -37.06 2.72
C ILE A 164 -17.54 -35.80 2.63
N ILE A 165 -17.65 -34.90 3.60
CA ILE A 165 -16.81 -33.71 3.68
C ILE A 165 -15.60 -34.04 4.56
N LEU A 166 -14.40 -33.86 4.02
CA LEU A 166 -13.16 -33.89 4.79
C LEU A 166 -12.69 -32.48 5.11
N ALA A 167 -12.42 -32.25 6.40
CA ALA A 167 -11.70 -31.09 6.88
C ALA A 167 -10.18 -31.39 6.94
N PRO A 168 -9.31 -30.39 6.75
CA PRO A 168 -7.86 -30.58 6.86
C PRO A 168 -7.48 -31.09 8.25
N SER A 169 -6.55 -32.05 8.30
CA SER A 169 -6.08 -32.58 9.57
C SER A 169 -4.98 -31.72 10.17
N SER A 170 -5.19 -31.29 11.43
CA SER A 170 -4.18 -30.58 12.21
C SER A 170 -2.94 -31.43 12.52
N LEU A 171 -3.03 -32.76 12.43
CA LEU A 171 -1.91 -33.68 12.72
C LEU A 171 -0.74 -33.51 11.74
N PHE A 172 -1.00 -32.99 10.54
CA PHE A 172 -0.02 -32.92 9.45
C PHE A 172 0.25 -31.50 8.96
N GLN A 173 -0.32 -30.48 9.60
CA GLN A 173 -0.08 -29.09 9.23
C GLN A 173 1.11 -28.56 10.03
N PRO A 174 2.28 -28.32 9.39
CA PRO A 174 3.35 -27.61 10.04
C PRO A 174 2.86 -26.22 10.46
N ALA A 175 3.22 -25.80 11.67
CA ALA A 175 2.91 -24.47 12.13
C ALA A 175 3.79 -23.46 11.38
N ILE A 176 3.26 -22.85 10.32
CA ILE A 176 3.98 -21.80 9.58
C ILE A 176 4.10 -20.50 10.39
N GLU A 177 3.48 -20.45 11.58
CA GLU A 177 3.47 -19.25 12.42
C GLU A 177 4.86 -18.81 12.89
N GLU A 178 5.82 -19.74 12.97
CA GLU A 178 7.19 -19.49 13.40
C GLU A 178 8.13 -19.17 12.22
N GLU A 179 7.66 -19.32 10.98
CA GLU A 179 8.46 -19.08 9.79
C GLU A 179 8.90 -17.61 9.66
N ALA A 180 10.12 -17.39 9.16
CA ALA A 180 10.72 -16.07 9.08
C ALA A 180 9.84 -15.06 8.30
N TYR A 181 9.22 -15.50 7.20
CA TYR A 181 8.34 -14.66 6.39
C TYR A 181 7.05 -14.27 7.15
N VAL A 182 6.47 -15.17 7.95
CA VAL A 182 5.30 -14.84 8.79
C VAL A 182 5.70 -13.89 9.92
N GLN A 183 6.85 -14.12 10.55
CA GLN A 183 7.38 -13.28 11.61
C GLN A 183 7.71 -11.85 11.13
N SER A 184 8.23 -11.74 9.91
CA SER A 184 8.43 -10.45 9.21
C SER A 184 7.11 -9.68 9.10
N LEU A 185 6.04 -10.31 8.60
CA LEU A 185 4.71 -9.69 8.52
C LEU A 185 4.13 -9.33 9.90
N LYS A 186 4.30 -10.19 10.91
CA LYS A 186 3.81 -9.93 12.28
C LYS A 186 4.47 -8.70 12.92
N LYS A 187 5.70 -8.35 12.52
CA LYS A 187 6.41 -7.12 12.95
C LYS A 187 6.02 -5.88 12.14
N GLY A 188 5.25 -6.07 11.07
CA GLY A 188 4.84 -5.00 10.18
C GLY A 188 4.00 -3.93 10.88
N LYS A 189 3.96 -2.75 10.27
CA LYS A 189 3.19 -1.60 10.76
C LYS A 189 2.36 -1.02 9.62
N MET A 190 1.08 -0.79 9.87
CA MET A 190 0.25 -0.01 8.96
C MET A 190 0.39 1.46 9.32
N TRP A 191 0.55 2.33 8.33
CA TRP A 191 0.58 3.77 8.52
C TRP A 191 -0.72 4.41 8.01
N ALA A 192 -1.03 5.59 8.52
CA ALA A 192 -2.15 6.37 8.02
C ALA A 192 -1.95 6.76 6.55
N PRO A 193 -3.01 7.18 5.83
CA PRO A 193 -2.91 7.59 4.44
C PRO A 193 -1.86 8.68 4.22
N ASP A 194 -1.21 8.64 3.07
CA ASP A 194 -0.14 9.56 2.72
C ASP A 194 -0.70 10.94 2.34
N LEU A 195 -0.68 11.88 3.30
CA LEU A 195 -1.22 13.23 3.10
C LEU A 195 -0.46 14.01 2.04
N PHE A 196 0.84 13.74 1.91
CA PHE A 196 1.67 14.38 0.91
C PHE A 196 1.23 13.94 -0.51
N LEU A 197 1.12 12.64 -0.77
CA LEU A 197 0.69 12.15 -2.09
C LEU A 197 -0.70 12.65 -2.45
N ASN A 198 -1.61 12.71 -1.48
CA ASN A 198 -2.97 13.23 -1.69
C ASN A 198 -3.01 14.73 -2.09
N GLN A 199 -2.01 15.51 -1.70
CA GLN A 199 -2.00 16.97 -1.92
C GLN A 199 -1.04 17.40 -3.04
N TRP A 200 0.12 16.74 -3.19
CA TRP A 200 1.19 17.09 -4.14
C TRP A 200 1.65 15.93 -5.03
N GLY A 201 1.05 14.73 -4.92
CA GLY A 201 1.44 13.59 -5.75
C GLY A 201 1.07 13.72 -7.22
N GLY A 202 0.26 14.70 -7.63
CA GLY A 202 -0.15 14.80 -9.03
C GLY A 202 -1.01 13.62 -9.50
N GLU A 203 -1.23 13.54 -10.80
CA GLU A 203 -2.06 12.50 -11.41
C GLU A 203 -1.31 11.18 -11.52
N GLU A 204 -0.01 11.26 -11.77
CA GLU A 204 0.90 10.14 -11.96
C GLU A 204 1.03 9.22 -10.73
N TYR A 205 0.79 9.75 -9.52
CA TYR A 205 0.87 8.99 -8.26
C TYR A 205 -0.50 8.79 -7.59
N ARG A 206 -1.61 9.06 -8.30
CA ARG A 206 -2.98 8.86 -7.80
C ARG A 206 -3.24 7.42 -7.37
N ASP A 207 -2.68 6.45 -8.10
CA ASP A 207 -2.81 5.04 -7.76
C ASP A 207 -2.14 4.73 -6.41
N LEU A 208 -0.96 5.31 -6.15
CA LEU A 208 -0.27 5.16 -4.86
C LEU A 208 -1.01 5.87 -3.73
N SER A 209 -1.62 7.03 -3.97
CA SER A 209 -2.31 7.79 -2.93
C SER A 209 -3.58 7.09 -2.42
N SER A 210 -4.17 6.22 -3.25
CA SER A 210 -5.31 5.37 -2.87
C SER A 210 -4.92 4.12 -2.07
N LYS A 211 -3.64 3.75 -2.06
CA LYS A 211 -3.12 2.54 -1.43
C LYS A 211 -2.81 2.74 0.05
N HIS A 212 -2.83 1.65 0.81
CA HIS A 212 -2.42 1.64 2.20
C HIS A 212 -0.90 1.50 2.32
N LYS A 213 -0.31 2.31 3.20
CA LYS A 213 1.11 2.26 3.46
C LYS A 213 1.42 1.24 4.56
N VAL A 214 2.25 0.26 4.24
CA VAL A 214 2.64 -0.82 5.14
C VAL A 214 4.16 -0.87 5.22
N GLU A 215 4.69 -0.79 6.42
CA GLU A 215 6.12 -0.97 6.69
C GLU A 215 6.38 -2.41 7.12
N ILE A 216 7.24 -3.12 6.40
CA ILE A 216 7.69 -4.48 6.75
C ILE A 216 9.20 -4.49 6.62
N ASP A 217 9.91 -4.89 7.68
CA ASP A 217 11.38 -4.90 7.73
C ASP A 217 12.01 -3.58 7.22
N GLU A 218 11.51 -2.44 7.73
CA GLU A 218 11.96 -1.07 7.40
C GLU A 218 11.70 -0.62 5.94
N LYS A 219 11.09 -1.48 5.12
CA LYS A 219 10.68 -1.16 3.74
C LYS A 219 9.21 -0.78 3.69
N ILE A 220 8.90 0.18 2.83
CA ILE A 220 7.55 0.71 2.66
C ILE A 220 6.91 0.12 1.42
N TYR A 221 5.72 -0.44 1.62
CA TYR A 221 4.89 -1.03 0.60
C TYR A 221 3.59 -0.25 0.49
N PHE A 222 3.14 0.00 -0.73
CA PHE A 222 1.83 0.57 -1.02
C PHE A 222 0.92 -0.55 -1.50
N LEU A 223 -0.08 -0.93 -0.70
CA LEU A 223 -0.92 -2.11 -0.93
C LEU A 223 -2.41 -1.74 -1.00
N SER A 224 -3.10 -2.31 -1.99
CA SER A 224 -4.56 -2.36 -2.08
C SER A 224 -5.08 -3.75 -1.72
N VAL A 225 -6.34 -3.85 -1.32
CA VAL A 225 -7.01 -5.16 -1.16
C VAL A 225 -6.90 -5.93 -2.47
N GLY A 226 -6.40 -7.17 -2.39
CA GLY A 226 -6.10 -8.02 -3.54
C GLY A 226 -4.64 -8.02 -3.97
N ASP A 227 -3.85 -7.00 -3.60
CA ASP A 227 -2.42 -6.97 -3.89
C ASP A 227 -1.72 -8.17 -3.24
N THR A 228 -0.77 -8.73 -3.99
CA THR A 228 -0.05 -9.95 -3.63
C THR A 228 1.44 -9.64 -3.49
N LEU A 229 2.03 -10.25 -2.47
CA LEU A 229 3.44 -10.20 -2.12
C LEU A 229 4.00 -11.62 -2.19
N TRP A 230 5.25 -11.74 -2.61
CA TRP A 230 5.98 -13.01 -2.54
C TRP A 230 7.31 -12.80 -1.80
N TRP A 231 7.74 -13.84 -1.09
CA TRP A 231 8.97 -13.80 -0.30
C TRP A 231 10.15 -14.36 -1.11
N ASP A 232 11.20 -13.56 -1.30
CA ASP A 232 12.36 -13.94 -2.11
C ASP A 232 13.46 -14.68 -1.33
N GLY A 233 13.23 -14.94 -0.03
CA GLY A 233 14.22 -15.51 0.89
C GLY A 233 14.80 -14.49 1.87
N GLY A 234 14.62 -13.19 1.63
CA GLY A 234 15.06 -12.13 2.56
C GLY A 234 14.12 -10.94 2.66
N GLU A 235 13.31 -10.69 1.64
CA GLU A 235 12.38 -9.56 1.61
C GLU A 235 11.07 -9.90 0.87
N TRP A 236 10.04 -9.12 1.19
CA TRP A 236 8.79 -9.16 0.44
C TRP A 236 8.91 -8.33 -0.84
N LYS A 237 8.39 -8.86 -1.95
CA LYS A 237 8.29 -8.17 -3.23
C LYS A 237 6.83 -8.07 -3.65
N ILE A 238 6.44 -6.90 -4.15
CA ILE A 238 5.12 -6.71 -4.78
C ILE A 238 5.20 -7.24 -6.21
N GLY A 239 4.24 -8.04 -6.63
CA GLY A 239 4.16 -8.43 -8.04
C GLY A 239 3.18 -9.55 -8.33
N SER A 240 2.82 -9.64 -9.61
CA SER A 240 2.01 -10.70 -10.20
C SER A 240 2.86 -11.84 -10.78
N SER A 241 4.15 -11.61 -11.01
CA SER A 241 5.12 -12.65 -11.39
C SER A 241 5.45 -13.49 -10.17
N ILE A 242 4.57 -14.44 -9.90
CA ILE A 242 4.64 -15.30 -8.73
C ILE A 242 5.62 -16.42 -9.05
N LEU A 243 6.66 -16.54 -8.23
CA LEU A 243 7.50 -17.73 -8.21
C LEU A 243 6.66 -18.86 -7.62
N GLU A 244 6.43 -19.93 -8.40
CA GLU A 244 5.60 -21.07 -8.00
C GLU A 244 6.05 -21.66 -6.65
N ASP A 245 7.34 -21.55 -6.32
CA ASP A 245 7.92 -22.13 -5.10
C ASP A 245 8.19 -21.11 -3.96
N ALA A 246 7.69 -19.88 -4.07
CA ALA A 246 7.87 -18.86 -3.03
C ALA A 246 6.66 -18.77 -2.08
N PRO A 247 6.86 -18.53 -0.77
CA PRO A 247 5.78 -18.13 0.13
C PRO A 247 5.05 -16.89 -0.39
N LEU A 248 3.74 -16.89 -0.22
CA LEU A 248 2.87 -15.85 -0.76
C LEU A 248 2.11 -15.15 0.35
N ALA A 249 1.86 -13.86 0.18
CA ALA A 249 0.96 -13.11 1.04
C ALA A 249 0.00 -12.26 0.21
N LYS A 250 -1.25 -12.13 0.65
CA LYS A 250 -2.28 -11.34 -0.03
C LYS A 250 -3.01 -10.45 0.97
N LEU A 251 -3.16 -9.18 0.62
CA LEU A 251 -3.97 -8.27 1.41
C LEU A 251 -5.46 -8.59 1.21
N VAL A 252 -6.12 -9.14 2.24
CA VAL A 252 -7.51 -9.63 2.16
C VAL A 252 -8.51 -8.57 2.58
N ALA A 253 -8.19 -7.81 3.63
CA ALA A 253 -9.09 -6.79 4.16
C ALA A 253 -8.30 -5.67 4.83
N VAL A 254 -8.89 -4.48 4.84
CA VAL A 254 -8.38 -3.31 5.55
C VAL A 254 -9.51 -2.71 6.37
N THR A 255 -9.22 -2.39 7.62
CA THR A 255 -10.11 -1.69 8.54
C THR A 255 -9.51 -0.33 8.90
N SER A 256 -10.23 0.45 9.71
CA SER A 256 -9.70 1.72 10.24
C SER A 256 -8.61 1.55 11.29
N LYS A 257 -8.39 0.33 11.79
CA LYS A 257 -7.46 0.04 12.91
C LYS A 257 -6.34 -0.90 12.53
N ASP A 258 -6.52 -1.69 11.49
CA ASP A 258 -5.60 -2.75 11.10
C ASP A 258 -5.81 -3.16 9.63
N LEU A 259 -4.89 -3.98 9.15
CA LEU A 259 -5.02 -4.69 7.89
C LEU A 259 -4.81 -6.18 8.11
N LYS A 260 -5.51 -7.00 7.32
CA LYS A 260 -5.48 -8.46 7.40
C LYS A 260 -4.84 -9.03 6.13
N ILE A 261 -3.72 -9.72 6.32
CA ILE A 261 -2.98 -10.42 5.27
C ILE A 261 -3.16 -11.91 5.45
N ALA A 262 -3.57 -12.61 4.40
CA ALA A 262 -3.48 -14.07 4.35
C ALA A 262 -2.10 -14.45 3.79
N VAL A 263 -1.48 -15.46 4.37
CA VAL A 263 -0.12 -15.91 4.05
C VAL A 263 -0.17 -17.40 3.77
N TRP A 264 0.51 -17.84 2.72
CA TRP A 264 0.66 -19.23 2.33
C TRP A 264 2.14 -19.60 2.34
N ASP A 265 2.40 -20.87 2.64
CA ASP A 265 3.72 -21.45 2.39
C ASP A 265 3.98 -21.64 0.88
N SER A 266 5.19 -22.08 0.53
CA SER A 266 5.56 -22.36 -0.86
C SER A 266 4.68 -23.45 -1.50
N THR A 267 4.14 -24.38 -0.73
CA THR A 267 3.28 -25.45 -1.28
C THR A 267 1.83 -24.99 -1.50
N GLY A 268 1.38 -24.00 -0.73
CA GLY A 268 0.01 -23.49 -0.73
C GLY A 268 -1.00 -24.33 0.05
N TYR A 269 -0.56 -25.45 0.65
CA TYR A 269 -1.40 -26.31 1.48
C TYR A 269 -1.61 -25.76 2.89
N VAL A 270 -0.69 -24.91 3.35
CA VAL A 270 -0.76 -24.30 4.67
C VAL A 270 -0.93 -22.81 4.51
N SER A 271 -1.93 -22.26 5.20
CA SER A 271 -2.20 -20.83 5.22
C SER A 271 -2.40 -20.33 6.63
N SER A 272 -2.01 -19.09 6.89
CA SER A 272 -2.24 -18.38 8.14
C SER A 272 -2.73 -16.97 7.84
N SER A 273 -3.30 -16.31 8.84
CA SER A 273 -3.72 -14.92 8.75
C SER A 273 -2.92 -14.06 9.72
N VAL A 274 -2.30 -13.01 9.20
CA VAL A 274 -1.58 -12.01 9.97
C VAL A 274 -2.41 -10.72 10.01
N VAL A 275 -2.50 -10.11 11.18
CA VAL A 275 -3.14 -8.80 11.38
C VAL A 275 -2.04 -7.80 11.70
N ILE A 276 -1.92 -6.77 10.87
CA ILE A 276 -0.95 -5.68 11.04
C ILE A 276 -1.69 -4.45 11.57
N PRO A 277 -1.38 -3.96 12.78
CA PRO A 277 -2.09 -2.84 13.38
C PRO A 277 -1.67 -1.50 12.79
N LEU A 278 -2.59 -0.52 12.84
CA LEU A 278 -2.32 0.88 12.56
C LEU A 278 -1.37 1.44 13.63
N CYS A 279 -0.18 1.83 13.19
CA CYS A 279 0.77 2.58 13.98
C CYS A 279 0.25 4.02 14.13
N GLN A 280 0.04 4.44 15.37
CA GLN A 280 -0.21 5.85 15.65
C GLN A 280 1.10 6.61 15.46
N GLY A 281 1.07 7.68 14.67
CA GLY A 281 2.23 8.55 14.47
C GLY A 281 2.79 9.00 15.82
N SER A 282 4.11 9.01 15.95
CA SER A 282 4.74 9.61 17.12
C SER A 282 4.48 11.11 17.10
N LYS A 283 3.72 11.64 18.06
CA LYS A 283 3.39 13.07 18.21
C LYS A 283 4.59 14.02 18.37
N ALA A 284 5.81 13.53 18.22
CA ALA A 284 7.03 14.31 18.34
C ALA A 284 7.44 14.87 16.96
N SER A 285 6.56 15.66 16.33
CA SER A 285 7.02 16.65 15.35
C SER A 285 7.93 17.62 16.09
N GLN A 286 9.23 17.67 15.74
CA GLN A 286 10.05 18.79 16.18
C GLN A 286 9.39 20.05 15.64
N LYS A 287 9.00 20.97 16.52
CA LYS A 287 8.39 22.24 16.10
C LYS A 287 9.26 22.84 15.02
N ALA A 288 8.71 23.09 13.83
CA ALA A 288 9.51 23.55 12.70
C ALA A 288 10.26 24.87 12.97
N GLU A 289 9.83 25.64 13.99
CA GLU A 289 10.55 26.80 14.56
C GLU A 289 11.92 26.44 15.13
N GLU A 290 12.10 25.24 15.70
CA GLU A 290 13.37 24.74 16.21
C GLU A 290 14.31 24.32 15.07
N VAL A 291 13.74 23.93 13.94
CA VAL A 291 14.45 23.41 12.78
C VAL A 291 15.07 24.52 11.93
N ILE A 292 14.30 25.60 11.69
CA ILE A 292 14.70 26.69 10.79
C ILE A 292 15.05 27.92 11.62
N THR A 293 16.36 28.14 11.81
CA THR A 293 16.87 29.25 12.61
C THR A 293 17.58 30.30 11.74
N SER A 294 17.96 31.42 12.34
CA SER A 294 18.80 32.46 11.70
C SER A 294 18.27 32.96 10.34
N VAL A 295 16.94 33.11 10.24
CA VAL A 295 16.26 33.50 9.00
C VAL A 295 16.56 34.97 8.67
N ARG A 296 17.05 35.23 7.45
CA ARG A 296 17.38 36.57 6.95
C ARG A 296 16.89 36.74 5.51
N PRO A 297 16.21 37.84 5.18
CA PRO A 297 15.79 38.05 3.80
C PRO A 297 17.00 38.33 2.92
N ARG A 298 16.99 37.81 1.69
CA ARG A 298 18.00 38.11 0.68
C ARG A 298 17.40 38.87 -0.50
N SER A 299 16.25 38.43 -0.99
CA SER A 299 15.46 39.08 -2.04
C SER A 299 13.96 38.91 -1.76
N ALA A 300 13.10 39.32 -2.70
CA ALA A 300 11.66 39.09 -2.61
C ALA A 300 11.27 37.59 -2.67
N SER A 301 12.13 36.75 -3.24
CA SER A 301 11.87 35.32 -3.47
C SER A 301 12.94 34.41 -2.85
N GLU A 302 13.92 34.97 -2.14
CA GLU A 302 15.01 34.20 -1.53
C GLU A 302 15.26 34.61 -0.08
N ILE A 303 15.44 33.61 0.77
CA ILE A 303 15.78 33.76 2.19
C ILE A 303 17.03 32.94 2.48
N THR A 304 17.91 33.50 3.32
CA THR A 304 19.00 32.72 3.93
C THR A 304 18.55 32.25 5.30
N CYS A 305 18.61 30.95 5.56
CA CYS A 305 18.28 30.37 6.87
C CYS A 305 19.31 29.33 7.28
N GLN A 306 19.21 28.85 8.51
CA GLN A 306 20.01 27.77 9.03
C GLN A 306 19.12 26.54 9.24
N LEU A 307 19.43 25.47 8.49
CA LEU A 307 18.80 24.16 8.62
C LEU A 307 19.78 23.22 9.35
N GLY A 308 19.51 22.98 10.63
CA GLY A 308 20.45 22.33 11.53
C GLY A 308 21.78 23.10 11.65
N LYS A 309 22.89 22.51 11.20
CA LYS A 309 24.23 23.14 11.24
C LYS A 309 24.63 23.85 9.95
N ARG A 310 23.78 23.84 8.92
CA ARG A 310 24.11 24.38 7.59
C ARG A 310 23.34 25.66 7.31
N ARG A 311 24.06 26.71 6.89
CA ARG A 311 23.44 27.91 6.33
C ARG A 311 23.14 27.65 4.85
N VAL A 312 21.89 27.87 4.46
CA VAL A 312 21.38 27.61 3.11
C VAL A 312 20.59 28.80 2.61
N ILE A 313 20.47 28.92 1.29
CA ILE A 313 19.56 29.86 0.64
C ILE A 313 18.41 29.03 0.11
N VAL A 314 17.20 29.41 0.48
CA VAL A 314 15.97 28.73 0.11
C VAL A 314 15.09 29.68 -0.68
N LYS A 315 14.37 29.13 -1.66
CA LYS A 315 13.42 29.83 -2.51
C LYS A 315 12.01 29.27 -2.34
N GLU A 316 11.03 30.01 -2.83
CA GLU A 316 9.69 29.48 -3.02
C GLU A 316 9.71 28.24 -3.92
N GLY A 317 9.03 27.18 -3.49
CA GLY A 317 9.00 25.88 -4.16
C GLY A 317 10.15 24.94 -3.80
N ASP A 318 11.14 25.34 -2.98
CA ASP A 318 12.22 24.45 -2.58
C ASP A 318 11.73 23.36 -1.61
N TRP A 319 12.17 22.12 -1.82
CA TRP A 319 11.84 20.98 -0.97
C TRP A 319 13.10 20.47 -0.29
N TRP A 320 13.00 20.24 1.01
CA TRP A 320 14.12 19.81 1.84
C TRP A 320 13.70 18.65 2.73
N VAL A 321 14.46 17.55 2.69
CA VAL A 321 14.23 16.40 3.55
C VAL A 321 15.33 16.27 4.59
N LYS A 322 14.92 16.00 5.83
CA LYS A 322 15.80 15.72 6.96
C LYS A 322 15.95 14.21 7.12
N THR A 323 17.05 13.71 6.60
CA THR A 323 17.49 12.33 6.86
C THR A 323 18.29 12.26 8.16
N ASP A 324 18.53 11.06 8.70
CA ASP A 324 19.31 10.85 9.93
C ASP A 324 20.69 11.55 9.92
N ARG A 325 21.27 11.70 8.73
CA ARG A 325 22.60 12.30 8.57
C ARG A 325 22.58 13.81 8.46
N ARG A 326 21.59 14.38 7.74
CA ARG A 326 21.52 15.82 7.41
C ARG A 326 20.27 16.20 6.65
N TRP A 327 20.03 17.52 6.62
CA TRP A 327 19.18 18.18 5.64
C TRP A 327 19.78 18.09 4.23
N ARG A 328 18.95 17.70 3.28
CA ARG A 328 19.29 17.65 1.85
C ARG A 328 18.15 18.20 1.00
N PRO A 329 18.43 18.99 -0.05
CA PRO A 329 17.41 19.46 -0.97
C PRO A 329 16.99 18.33 -1.93
N LEU A 330 15.73 18.31 -2.34
CA LEU A 330 15.22 17.47 -3.43
C LEU A 330 15.14 18.34 -4.69
N ARG A 331 16.06 18.17 -5.64
CA ARG A 331 16.19 19.09 -6.79
C ARG A 331 15.91 18.43 -8.12
N THR A 332 16.22 17.16 -8.23
CA THR A 332 16.07 16.41 -9.48
C THR A 332 14.78 15.61 -9.46
N ALA A 333 14.26 15.26 -10.63
CA ALA A 333 13.09 14.38 -10.74
C ALA A 333 13.34 13.04 -10.02
N GLY A 334 14.56 12.48 -10.14
CA GLY A 334 14.94 11.26 -9.43
C GLY A 334 14.96 11.40 -7.91
N ASP A 335 15.38 12.55 -7.36
CA ASP A 335 15.30 12.79 -5.91
C ASP A 335 13.86 12.81 -5.42
N LEU A 336 12.96 13.40 -6.22
CA LEU A 336 11.54 13.49 -5.92
C LEU A 336 10.93 12.10 -5.98
N GLU A 337 11.10 11.36 -7.07
CA GLU A 337 10.59 10.00 -7.24
C GLU A 337 11.05 9.06 -6.13
N ALA A 338 12.35 9.05 -5.83
CA ALA A 338 12.90 8.24 -4.74
C ALA A 338 12.35 8.67 -3.35
N PHE A 339 11.95 9.94 -3.16
CA PHE A 339 11.23 10.35 -1.95
C PHE A 339 9.78 9.88 -1.97
N LEU A 340 9.08 9.99 -3.10
CA LEU A 340 7.69 9.55 -3.26
C LEU A 340 7.54 8.06 -2.96
N LEU A 341 8.49 7.25 -3.42
CA LEU A 341 8.58 5.81 -3.22
C LEU A 341 9.21 5.37 -1.88
N HIS A 342 9.57 6.32 -1.00
CA HIS A 342 10.23 6.07 0.30
C HIS A 342 11.63 5.39 0.23
N ASP A 343 12.32 5.42 -0.90
CA ASP A 343 13.76 5.14 -0.96
C ASP A 343 14.56 6.20 -0.18
N ILE A 344 14.01 7.40 -0.11
CA ILE A 344 14.48 8.50 0.72
C ILE A 344 13.44 8.75 1.80
N GLN A 345 13.80 8.46 3.05
CA GLN A 345 12.93 8.71 4.19
C GLN A 345 13.43 9.87 5.04
N GLY A 346 12.51 10.67 5.57
CA GLY A 346 12.81 11.77 6.47
C GLY A 346 11.68 12.78 6.57
N GLU A 347 11.76 13.67 7.55
CA GLU A 347 10.82 14.80 7.67
C GLU A 347 11.00 15.71 6.44
N LEU A 348 9.89 16.00 5.75
CA LEU A 348 9.91 16.89 4.58
C LEU A 348 9.50 18.30 4.98
N PHE A 349 10.21 19.28 4.45
CA PHE A 349 9.85 20.68 4.53
C PHE A 349 9.71 21.29 3.14
N ILE A 350 8.57 21.92 2.88
CA ILE A 350 8.26 22.61 1.61
C ILE A 350 8.18 24.11 1.88
N PHE A 351 9.01 24.90 1.20
CA PHE A 351 8.97 26.36 1.25
C PHE A 351 7.89 26.88 0.31
N GLU A 352 6.66 27.05 0.80
CA GLU A 352 5.49 27.39 -0.03
C GLU A 352 5.50 28.83 -0.54
N LYS A 353 5.89 29.81 0.29
CA LYS A 353 5.79 31.23 -0.10
C LYS A 353 6.60 32.17 0.79
N ILE A 354 7.10 33.27 0.20
CA ILE A 354 7.68 34.40 0.93
C ILE A 354 6.77 35.62 0.76
N GLU A 355 6.15 36.08 1.84
CA GLU A 355 5.22 37.22 1.82
C GLU A 355 5.82 38.44 2.52
N SER A 356 5.74 39.61 1.88
CA SER A 356 6.09 40.89 2.51
C SER A 356 4.82 41.71 2.77
N ALA A 357 4.36 41.75 4.03
CA ALA A 357 3.16 42.46 4.44
C ALA A 357 3.46 43.42 5.60
N LYS A 358 3.05 44.70 5.46
CA LYS A 358 3.23 45.74 6.49
C LYS A 358 4.68 45.89 6.98
N GLY A 359 5.64 45.74 6.06
CA GLY A 359 7.08 45.82 6.38
C GLY A 359 7.64 44.60 7.13
N LYS A 360 6.85 43.55 7.35
CA LYS A 360 7.29 42.25 7.86
C LYS A 360 7.38 41.25 6.72
N ILE A 361 8.48 40.52 6.66
CA ILE A 361 8.65 39.41 5.72
C ILE A 361 8.31 38.13 6.49
N THR A 362 7.39 37.33 5.97
CA THR A 362 6.95 36.06 6.55
C THR A 362 7.25 34.94 5.58
N LEU A 363 8.00 33.94 6.05
CA LEU A 363 8.24 32.69 5.34
C LEU A 363 7.14 31.71 5.70
N LYS A 364 6.35 31.30 4.71
CA LYS A 364 5.35 30.25 4.83
C LYS A 364 5.86 28.96 4.23
N GLY A 365 5.51 27.86 4.86
CA GLY A 365 5.82 26.54 4.37
C GLY A 365 5.02 25.48 5.09
N ARG A 366 5.40 24.23 4.87
CA ARG A 366 4.71 23.10 5.46
C ARG A 366 5.70 21.98 5.77
N SER A 367 5.58 21.41 6.96
CA SER A 367 6.31 20.22 7.35
C SER A 367 5.42 18.98 7.24
N PHE A 368 6.06 17.87 6.91
CA PHE A 368 5.52 16.52 6.99
C PHE A 368 6.42 15.70 7.89
N ASP A 369 5.81 14.82 8.68
CA ASP A 369 6.53 13.80 9.42
C ASP A 369 7.25 12.83 8.47
N LYS A 370 8.13 11.98 9.02
CA LYS A 370 8.89 10.99 8.24
C LYS A 370 7.99 10.11 7.37
N MET A 371 6.80 9.79 7.88
CA MET A 371 5.83 8.94 7.21
C MET A 371 4.74 9.73 6.49
N ARG A 372 4.85 11.06 6.34
CA ARG A 372 3.89 11.88 5.58
C ARG A 372 2.42 11.65 5.95
N THR A 373 2.18 11.24 7.20
CA THR A 373 0.87 10.95 7.77
C THR A 373 0.29 12.16 8.49
N GLU A 374 1.16 13.09 8.88
CA GLU A 374 0.82 14.33 9.57
C GLU A 374 1.43 15.51 8.83
N THR A 375 0.80 16.67 8.96
CA THR A 375 1.31 17.88 8.35
C THR A 375 1.05 19.09 9.24
N GLU A 376 2.04 19.97 9.32
CA GLU A 376 1.99 21.18 10.11
C GLU A 376 2.34 22.40 9.24
N PRO A 377 1.48 23.44 9.19
CA PRO A 377 1.83 24.68 8.52
C PRO A 377 2.90 25.44 9.32
N LEU A 378 3.91 25.95 8.64
CA LEU A 378 4.93 26.82 9.21
C LEU A 378 4.74 28.26 8.74
N SER A 379 4.82 29.20 9.68
CA SER A 379 4.83 30.63 9.39
C SER A 379 5.86 31.35 10.26
N LEU A 380 7.04 31.62 9.69
CA LEU A 380 8.14 32.30 10.39
C LEU A 380 8.22 33.76 10.00
N VAL A 381 8.08 34.66 10.98
CA VAL A 381 8.32 36.09 10.78
C VAL A 381 9.81 36.36 10.81
N VAL A 382 10.33 36.94 9.72
CA VAL A 382 11.73 37.25 9.56
C VAL A 382 12.02 38.63 10.14
N ASN A 383 12.80 38.67 11.23
CA ASN A 383 13.20 39.92 11.85
C ASN A 383 14.18 40.68 10.96
N THR A 384 13.70 41.73 10.31
CA THR A 384 14.51 42.68 9.55
C THR A 384 15.05 43.75 10.48
N GLU A 385 15.93 43.37 11.42
CA GLU A 385 16.69 44.36 12.18
C GLU A 385 17.55 45.15 11.19
N LYS A 386 17.06 46.31 10.76
CA LYS A 386 17.86 47.32 10.08
C LYS A 386 18.91 47.75 11.08
N LYS A 387 20.10 47.15 11.00
CA LYS A 387 21.28 47.66 11.70
C LYS A 387 21.34 49.16 11.37
N PRO A 388 21.23 50.06 12.37
CA PRO A 388 21.27 51.48 12.10
C PRO A 388 22.56 51.73 11.33
N VAL A 389 22.43 52.37 10.17
CA VAL A 389 23.58 52.80 9.37
C VAL A 389 24.42 53.63 10.32
N ARG A 390 25.52 53.06 10.84
CA ARG A 390 26.53 53.84 11.55
C ARG A 390 26.99 54.84 10.51
N LYS A 391 26.57 56.10 10.64
CA LYS A 391 27.12 57.21 9.88
C LYS A 391 28.62 57.06 10.01
N HIS A 392 29.25 56.69 8.91
CA HIS A 392 30.69 56.56 8.85
C HIS A 392 31.19 57.98 9.05
N GLU A 393 31.56 58.32 10.28
CA GLU A 393 32.37 59.51 10.49
C GLU A 393 33.62 59.31 9.62
N PRO A 394 33.98 60.31 8.80
CA PRO A 394 35.14 60.22 7.95
C PRO A 394 36.36 60.08 8.85
N HIS A 395 36.94 58.88 8.88
CA HIS A 395 38.22 58.66 9.54
C HIS A 395 39.27 59.52 8.83
N PRO A 396 40.03 60.35 9.56
CA PRO A 396 41.05 61.20 8.95
C PRO A 396 42.12 60.35 8.25
N ALA A 397 42.53 60.83 7.07
CA ALA A 397 43.52 60.21 6.21
C ALA A 397 44.82 59.90 6.96
N SER A 398 44.99 58.64 7.35
CA SER A 398 46.25 58.09 7.83
C SER A 398 47.16 57.82 6.62
N LYS A 399 48.13 58.70 6.44
CA LYS A 399 49.23 58.54 5.47
C LYS A 399 50.00 57.25 5.74
N ALA A 400 50.30 56.55 4.65
CA ALA A 400 51.50 55.78 4.37
C ALA A 400 52.12 54.92 5.49
N SER A 401 52.07 53.60 5.31
CA SER A 401 53.24 52.76 5.62
C SER A 401 53.29 51.60 4.64
N MET A 402 54.23 51.70 3.70
CA MET A 402 54.70 50.60 2.87
C MET A 402 55.46 49.63 3.77
N ILE A 403 54.98 48.40 3.96
CA ILE A 403 55.86 47.30 4.40
C ILE A 403 55.56 46.02 3.60
N ALA A 404 56.53 45.73 2.74
CA ALA A 404 57.07 44.42 2.34
C ALA A 404 56.12 43.28 1.94
N LYS A 405 56.16 43.00 0.63
CA LYS A 405 55.94 41.67 0.03
C LYS A 405 56.88 40.66 0.70
N ASN A 406 56.33 39.68 1.42
CA ASN A 406 57.04 38.44 1.72
C ASN A 406 56.47 37.30 0.87
N LYS A 407 57.34 36.84 -0.04
CA LYS A 407 57.19 35.72 -0.96
C LYS A 407 57.42 34.44 -0.16
N ILE A 408 56.36 33.72 0.20
CA ILE A 408 56.47 32.40 0.86
C ILE A 408 56.53 31.32 -0.22
N ALA A 409 57.59 30.53 -0.14
CA ALA A 409 57.93 29.44 -1.02
C ALA A 409 56.95 28.25 -0.91
N ALA A 410 56.74 27.57 -2.04
CA ALA A 410 56.04 26.31 -2.12
C ALA A 410 56.89 25.17 -1.49
N PRO A 411 56.29 24.23 -0.73
CA PRO A 411 56.93 22.98 -0.38
C PRO A 411 56.80 21.94 -1.52
N PRO A 412 57.74 20.99 -1.63
CA PRO A 412 57.79 20.02 -2.71
C PRO A 412 56.80 18.86 -2.52
N LEU A 413 56.33 18.34 -3.65
CA LEU A 413 55.63 17.08 -3.81
C LEU A 413 56.46 15.93 -3.23
N GLN A 414 55.92 15.24 -2.23
CA GLN A 414 56.36 13.89 -1.87
C GLN A 414 55.43 12.88 -2.54
N HIS A 415 56.01 12.12 -3.47
CA HIS A 415 55.57 10.79 -3.86
C HIS A 415 55.53 9.88 -2.64
N GLN A 416 54.41 9.20 -2.41
CA GLN A 416 54.41 7.87 -1.80
C GLN A 416 53.50 6.96 -2.61
N ASN A 417 54.16 6.04 -3.32
CA ASN A 417 53.62 4.76 -3.73
C ASN A 417 53.35 3.94 -2.47
N SER A 418 52.21 3.26 -2.43
CA SER A 418 52.13 1.97 -1.74
C SER A 418 51.15 1.09 -2.49
N ASP A 419 51.74 0.23 -3.32
CA ASP A 419 51.18 -1.05 -3.71
C ASP A 419 50.86 -1.89 -2.46
N GLY A 420 49.86 -2.74 -2.57
CA GLY A 420 49.38 -3.67 -1.54
C GLY A 420 48.08 -4.27 -2.04
N GLU A 421 48.13 -5.02 -3.13
CA GLU A 421 48.41 -6.46 -3.15
C GLU A 421 47.26 -7.27 -2.52
N THR A 422 46.57 -7.91 -3.45
CA THR A 422 45.54 -8.93 -3.38
C THR A 422 46.02 -10.23 -2.72
N LYS A 423 45.09 -10.95 -2.06
CA LYS A 423 44.84 -12.42 -2.14
C LYS A 423 44.09 -12.92 -0.89
N PRO A 424 43.50 -14.12 -0.94
CA PRO A 424 42.44 -14.62 -1.83
C PRO A 424 41.12 -14.85 -1.08
#